data_AF-A0A2E0VPT4-F1
#
_entry.id   AF-A0A2E0VPT4-F1
#
_cell.length_a   1.000
_cell.length_b   1.000
_cell.length_c   1.000
_cell.angle_alpha   90.00
_cell.angle_beta   90.00
_cell.angle_gamma   90.00
#
_symmetry.space_group_name_H-M   'P 1'
#
loop_
_entity.id
_entity.type
_entity.pdbx_description
1 polymer ?
#
loop_
_entity_poly.entity_id
_entity_poly.type
_entity_poly.pdbx_seq_one_letter_code
_entity_poly.pdbx_strand_id
1 'polypeptide(L)'
;MRILTTIAALVLLFQACQNEQEAPASSYLVAEGKTMGTYYRVTYDDSLNRDFGREIDSLLVAINDEISTYIPESTISRFNQAESSLDLGLEYKDFAECLEDLNRCAGVPNTHFLRNFLAARVVYARTNGAFDPTIMPLVNYWGFGYTPKRAVTNADSLVIDSLLQYVGFDKVTLKADDGPVLLLKSDPGVQLDFGGTGQGYGIDAVADYLEWKGIKNYLVDIGGECRARGLNPHGKLWTIGINTPKSEAEVTEFTRIIQLKDMSVSTSGNYRNFYEVNGQKYSHFISPKTGFPEKSTLLSASVFGKDCLLPDALATGFMVMGLDAAYLLADELEDIEALFIYSDENGQLQVKYTPGVEAMLVE
;
A
#
# COMPACT_ATOMS: atom_id res chain seq x y z
N MET A 1 -26.48 65.95 53.28
CA MET A 1 -25.35 65.26 52.63
C MET A 1 -25.30 63.85 53.25
N ARG A 2 -26.17 62.95 52.78
CA ARG A 2 -25.97 61.99 51.67
C ARG A 2 -25.27 60.68 52.10
N ILE A 3 -26.11 59.65 52.30
CA ILE A 3 -26.06 58.25 51.78
C ILE A 3 -24.85 57.39 52.26
N LEU A 4 -24.89 56.09 52.61
CA LEU A 4 -25.60 54.91 52.12
C LEU A 4 -25.74 53.82 53.19
N THR A 5 -26.91 53.19 53.18
CA THR A 5 -27.20 51.81 53.60
C THR A 5 -26.44 50.80 52.74
N THR A 6 -25.79 49.82 53.35
CA THR A 6 -25.15 48.69 52.63
C THR A 6 -25.94 47.41 52.90
N ILE A 7 -26.59 46.92 51.85
CA ILE A 7 -27.30 45.65 51.79
C ILE A 7 -26.26 44.56 51.53
N ALA A 8 -26.17 43.57 52.41
CA ALA A 8 -25.34 42.38 52.22
C ALA A 8 -26.10 41.39 51.31
N ALA A 9 -25.66 41.25 50.07
CA ALA A 9 -26.13 40.22 49.14
C ALA A 9 -25.25 38.97 49.30
N LEU A 10 -25.87 37.88 49.76
CA LEU A 10 -25.27 36.56 49.88
C LEU A 10 -25.27 35.91 48.47
N VAL A 11 -24.10 35.85 47.83
CA VAL A 11 -23.91 35.16 46.54
C VAL A 11 -23.58 33.69 46.82
N LEU A 12 -24.56 32.81 46.63
CA LEU A 12 -24.37 31.36 46.60
C LEU A 12 -23.81 30.96 45.22
N LEU A 13 -22.49 30.74 45.15
CA LEU A 13 -21.84 30.13 44.00
C LEU A 13 -22.10 28.62 44.03
N PHE A 14 -23.05 28.15 43.22
CA PHE A 14 -23.16 26.74 42.87
C PHE A 14 -21.99 26.37 41.93
N GLN A 15 -20.97 25.71 42.47
CA GLN A 15 -20.01 25.00 41.65
C GLN A 15 -20.66 23.71 41.14
N ALA A 16 -21.07 23.74 39.87
CA ALA A 16 -21.33 22.53 39.10
C ALA A 16 -19.96 21.92 38.75
N CYS A 17 -19.48 20.99 39.57
CA CYS A 17 -18.43 20.08 39.16
C CYS A 17 -19.01 19.16 38.08
N GLN A 18 -18.75 19.50 36.82
CA GLN A 18 -18.82 18.52 35.74
C GLN A 18 -17.77 17.46 36.05
N ASN A 19 -18.25 16.26 36.35
CA ASN A 19 -17.45 15.07 36.42
C ASN A 19 -17.03 14.76 34.96
N GLU A 20 -15.97 15.40 34.47
CA GLU A 20 -15.23 14.86 33.34
C GLU A 20 -14.66 13.54 33.82
N GLN A 21 -15.37 12.48 33.47
CA GLN A 21 -14.89 11.12 33.62
C GLN A 21 -13.66 11.02 32.72
N GLU A 22 -12.47 11.22 33.31
CA GLU A 22 -11.19 10.97 32.66
C GLU A 22 -11.31 9.62 31.96
N ALA A 23 -11.22 9.64 30.63
CA ALA A 23 -11.18 8.42 29.84
C ALA A 23 -10.07 7.55 30.44
N PRO A 24 -10.32 6.25 30.70
CA PRO A 24 -9.30 5.38 31.29
C PRO A 24 -8.03 5.49 30.44
N ALA A 25 -6.88 5.60 31.10
CA ALA A 25 -5.58 5.67 30.46
C ALA A 25 -5.52 4.62 29.34
N SER A 26 -5.42 5.10 28.11
CA SER A 26 -5.54 4.28 26.91
C SER A 26 -4.47 3.18 26.94
N SER A 27 -4.88 1.91 26.91
CA SER A 27 -4.00 0.73 26.76
C SER A 27 -3.36 0.62 25.37
N TYR A 28 -3.48 1.67 24.56
CA TYR A 28 -2.89 1.73 23.23
C TYR A 28 -1.42 2.14 23.30
N LEU A 29 -0.60 1.35 22.62
CA LEU A 29 0.79 1.64 22.35
C LEU A 29 0.96 2.07 20.89
N VAL A 30 2.05 2.78 20.61
CA VAL A 30 2.44 3.21 19.27
C VAL A 30 3.87 2.75 19.01
N ALA A 31 4.07 2.00 17.93
CA ALA A 31 5.39 1.75 17.35
C ALA A 31 5.50 2.55 16.04
N GLU A 32 6.62 3.23 15.83
CA GLU A 32 6.85 4.06 14.65
C GLU A 32 8.31 4.02 14.21
N GLY A 33 8.52 4.14 12.90
CA GLY A 33 9.85 4.05 12.32
C GLY A 33 9.85 4.26 10.81
N LYS A 34 10.90 3.77 10.15
CA LYS A 34 11.08 3.89 8.70
C LYS A 34 11.23 2.51 8.07
N THR A 35 10.65 2.31 6.90
CA THR A 35 10.77 1.07 6.11
C THR A 35 10.45 1.37 4.65
N MET A 36 10.99 0.58 3.71
CA MET A 36 10.60 0.64 2.28
C MET A 36 10.67 2.06 1.66
N GLY A 37 11.61 2.89 2.12
CA GLY A 37 11.74 4.28 1.64
C GLY A 37 10.70 5.27 2.19
N THR A 38 9.85 4.84 3.13
CA THR A 38 8.79 5.61 3.76
C THR A 38 8.78 5.43 5.28
N TYR A 39 7.69 5.83 5.95
CA TYR A 39 7.46 5.62 7.37
C TYR A 39 6.53 4.43 7.62
N TYR A 40 6.56 3.90 8.83
CA TYR A 40 5.47 3.08 9.36
C TYR A 40 4.99 3.66 10.70
N ARG A 41 3.71 3.43 11.02
CA ARG A 41 3.11 3.71 12.32
C ARG A 41 2.09 2.63 12.66
N VAL A 42 2.27 1.99 13.81
CA VAL A 42 1.42 0.91 14.29
C VAL A 42 0.85 1.31 15.63
N THR A 43 -0.47 1.49 15.70
CA THR A 43 -1.18 1.80 16.93
C THR A 43 -1.99 0.58 17.35
N TYR A 44 -1.84 0.07 18.57
CA TYR A 44 -2.47 -1.19 18.98
C TYR A 44 -2.81 -1.22 20.46
N ASP A 45 -3.92 -1.88 20.80
CA ASP A 45 -4.41 -2.05 22.18
C ASP A 45 -3.85 -3.32 22.82
N ASP A 46 -3.02 -3.18 23.84
CA ASP A 46 -2.52 -4.31 24.61
C ASP A 46 -2.63 -4.07 26.12
N SER A 47 -3.58 -4.76 26.75
CA SER A 47 -3.76 -4.75 28.21
C SER A 47 -2.54 -5.21 29.01
N LEU A 48 -1.62 -5.95 28.37
CA LEU A 48 -0.36 -6.40 28.98
C LEU A 48 0.77 -5.37 28.83
N ASN A 49 0.53 -4.27 28.11
CA ASN A 49 1.49 -3.20 27.85
C ASN A 49 2.82 -3.74 27.28
N ARG A 50 2.76 -4.73 26.37
CA ARG A 50 3.92 -5.26 25.67
C ARG A 50 4.26 -4.32 24.52
N ASP A 51 5.51 -3.86 24.47
CA ASP A 51 6.03 -3.09 23.35
C ASP A 51 6.57 -4.05 22.28
N PHE A 52 5.96 -4.00 21.09
CA PHE A 52 6.34 -4.80 19.92
C PHE A 52 7.20 -4.06 18.89
N GLY A 53 7.64 -2.82 19.17
CA GLY A 53 8.34 -2.00 18.19
C GLY A 53 9.57 -2.68 17.59
N ARG A 54 10.37 -3.35 18.43
CA ARG A 54 11.59 -4.06 17.97
C ARG A 54 11.29 -5.24 17.06
N GLU A 55 10.25 -6.02 17.37
CA GLU A 55 9.83 -7.16 16.57
C GLU A 55 9.22 -6.71 15.24
N ILE A 56 8.45 -5.63 15.24
CA ILE A 56 7.91 -5.00 14.02
C ILE A 56 9.05 -4.50 13.13
N ASP A 57 10.03 -3.78 13.69
CA ASP A 57 11.23 -3.36 12.97
C ASP A 57 11.96 -4.57 12.34
N SER A 58 12.20 -5.61 13.15
CA SER A 58 12.90 -6.81 12.68
C SER A 58 12.15 -7.53 11.56
N LEU A 59 10.82 -7.58 11.63
CA LEU A 59 9.98 -8.16 10.58
C LEU A 59 10.07 -7.34 9.29
N LEU A 60 9.95 -6.01 9.39
CA LEU A 60 10.03 -5.13 8.22
C LEU A 60 11.42 -5.13 7.58
N VAL A 61 12.49 -5.29 8.36
CA VAL A 61 13.85 -5.51 7.83
C VAL A 61 13.94 -6.83 7.06
N ALA A 62 13.46 -7.94 7.64
CA ALA A 62 13.45 -9.24 6.97
C ALA A 62 12.67 -9.23 5.65
N ILE A 63 11.55 -8.48 5.60
CA ILE A 63 10.80 -8.29 4.36
C ILE A 63 11.64 -7.53 3.33
N ASN A 64 12.28 -6.41 3.71
CA ASN A 64 13.13 -5.64 2.79
C ASN A 64 14.30 -6.47 2.24
N ASP A 65 14.90 -7.33 3.06
CA ASP A 65 15.97 -8.25 2.66
C ASP A 65 15.51 -9.26 1.59
N GLU A 66 14.21 -9.41 1.36
CA GLU A 66 13.69 -10.28 0.30
C GLU A 66 13.15 -9.49 -0.91
N ILE A 67 12.50 -8.35 -0.69
CA ILE A 67 11.69 -7.67 -1.73
C ILE A 67 12.24 -6.33 -2.22
N SER A 68 13.29 -5.79 -1.60
CA SER A 68 13.82 -4.46 -1.96
C SER A 68 14.79 -4.52 -3.13
N THR A 69 14.48 -3.84 -4.23
CA THR A 69 15.39 -3.66 -5.38
C THR A 69 16.58 -2.73 -5.08
N TYR A 70 16.58 -2.06 -3.93
CA TYR A 70 17.65 -1.17 -3.49
C TYR A 70 18.71 -1.87 -2.61
N ILE A 71 18.41 -3.06 -2.10
CA ILE A 71 19.34 -3.87 -1.31
C ILE A 71 20.02 -4.88 -2.25
N PRO A 72 21.35 -4.80 -2.50
CA PRO A 72 22.01 -5.63 -3.51
C PRO A 72 21.90 -7.13 -3.26
N GLU A 73 21.92 -7.54 -1.99
CA GLU A 73 21.87 -8.95 -1.57
C GLU A 73 20.46 -9.48 -1.40
N SER A 74 19.43 -8.65 -1.63
CA SER A 74 18.06 -9.10 -1.45
C SER A 74 17.68 -10.18 -2.47
N THR A 75 16.69 -10.99 -2.14
CA THR A 75 16.23 -12.08 -3.01
C THR A 75 15.79 -11.57 -4.39
N ILE A 76 15.04 -10.46 -4.44
CA ILE A 76 14.65 -9.83 -5.70
C ILE A 76 15.87 -9.30 -6.48
N SER A 77 16.85 -8.67 -5.81
CA SER A 77 18.04 -8.14 -6.48
C SER A 77 18.91 -9.26 -7.04
N ARG A 78 19.07 -10.36 -6.28
CA ARG A 78 19.78 -11.56 -6.72
C ARG A 78 19.10 -12.20 -7.93
N PHE A 79 17.76 -12.24 -7.99
CA PHE A 79 17.04 -12.69 -9.19
C PHE A 79 17.26 -11.75 -10.37
N ASN A 80 17.18 -10.44 -10.14
CA ASN A 80 17.37 -9.43 -11.18
C ASN A 80 18.78 -9.47 -11.79
N GLN A 81 19.79 -9.83 -10.99
CA GLN A 81 21.19 -9.96 -11.40
C GLN A 81 21.54 -11.34 -11.96
N ALA A 82 20.72 -12.38 -11.72
CA ALA A 82 20.97 -13.71 -12.24
C ALA A 82 20.92 -13.75 -13.77
N GLU A 83 21.60 -14.69 -14.41
CA GLU A 83 21.55 -14.84 -15.87
C GLU A 83 20.26 -15.55 -16.34
N SER A 84 19.81 -16.56 -15.61
CA SER A 84 18.68 -17.41 -16.05
C SER A 84 17.78 -17.91 -14.93
N SER A 85 18.30 -18.08 -13.71
CA SER A 85 17.52 -18.61 -12.60
C SER A 85 18.04 -18.19 -11.23
N LEU A 86 17.16 -18.19 -10.24
CA LEU A 86 17.48 -18.10 -8.82
C LEU A 86 16.89 -19.30 -8.08
N ASP A 87 17.71 -19.95 -7.26
CA ASP A 87 17.23 -20.89 -6.24
C ASP A 87 16.69 -20.10 -5.04
N LEU A 88 15.42 -20.31 -4.71
CA LEU A 88 14.76 -19.64 -3.59
C LEU A 88 15.09 -20.27 -2.24
N GLY A 89 15.94 -21.31 -2.17
CA GLY A 89 16.28 -21.98 -0.91
C GLY A 89 15.09 -22.64 -0.24
N LEU A 90 14.08 -22.99 -1.04
CA LEU A 90 12.83 -23.62 -0.65
C LEU A 90 12.82 -25.03 -1.21
N GLU A 91 12.48 -26.03 -0.40
CA GLU A 91 12.15 -27.36 -0.93
C GLU A 91 10.66 -27.40 -1.31
N TYR A 92 10.31 -28.20 -2.32
CA TYR A 92 8.92 -28.32 -2.78
C TYR A 92 7.91 -28.60 -1.66
N LYS A 93 8.28 -29.44 -0.68
CA LYS A 93 7.42 -29.74 0.47
C LYS A 93 7.07 -28.47 1.27
N ASP A 94 8.04 -27.59 1.49
CA ASP A 94 7.87 -26.38 2.29
C ASP A 94 7.05 -25.37 1.48
N PHE A 95 7.28 -25.32 0.17
CA PHE A 95 6.46 -24.56 -0.77
C PHE A 95 5.00 -25.03 -0.81
N ALA A 96 4.76 -26.34 -0.87
CA ALA A 96 3.42 -26.91 -0.90
C ALA A 96 2.65 -26.62 0.39
N GLU A 97 3.29 -26.76 1.56
CA GLU A 97 2.69 -26.35 2.84
C GLU A 97 2.37 -24.86 2.86
N CYS A 98 3.25 -24.03 2.32
CA CYS A 98 3.04 -22.59 2.20
C CYS A 98 1.87 -22.20 1.29
N LEU A 99 1.59 -22.98 0.24
CA LEU A 99 0.43 -22.72 -0.63
C LEU A 99 -0.90 -23.03 0.05
N GLU A 100 -0.94 -24.00 0.97
CA GLU A 100 -2.16 -24.36 1.70
C GLU A 100 -2.46 -23.39 2.84
N ASP A 101 -1.43 -23.02 3.60
CA ASP A 101 -1.54 -22.05 4.68
C ASP A 101 -0.23 -21.28 4.82
N LEU A 102 -0.24 -20.05 4.31
CA LEU A 102 0.91 -19.17 4.35
C LEU A 102 1.38 -18.87 5.79
N ASN A 103 0.52 -19.02 6.82
CA ASN A 103 0.92 -18.84 8.22
C ASN A 103 1.80 -19.97 8.76
N ARG A 104 1.87 -21.11 8.05
CA ARG A 104 2.74 -22.24 8.39
C ARG A 104 4.17 -22.10 7.86
N CYS A 105 4.46 -21.02 7.13
CA CYS A 105 5.77 -20.73 6.53
C CYS A 105 6.79 -20.11 7.48
N ALA A 106 6.52 -20.03 8.78
CA ALA A 106 7.44 -19.39 9.72
C ALA A 106 8.80 -20.10 9.72
N GLY A 107 9.88 -19.35 9.44
CA GLY A 107 11.25 -19.89 9.37
C GLY A 107 11.61 -20.54 8.04
N VAL A 108 10.71 -20.52 7.06
CA VAL A 108 10.98 -20.96 5.69
C VAL A 108 11.60 -19.77 4.91
N PRO A 109 12.76 -19.93 4.23
CA PRO A 109 13.43 -18.84 3.52
C PRO A 109 12.60 -18.23 2.39
N ASN A 110 12.77 -16.95 2.08
CA ASN A 110 12.23 -16.33 0.86
C ASN A 110 10.71 -16.35 0.74
N THR A 111 10.01 -16.42 1.87
CA THR A 111 8.55 -16.49 1.94
C THR A 111 7.89 -15.13 1.73
N HIS A 112 8.55 -14.03 2.13
CA HIS A 112 8.10 -12.67 1.85
C HIS A 112 8.17 -12.39 0.35
N PHE A 113 9.26 -12.82 -0.30
CA PHE A 113 9.40 -12.78 -1.76
C PHE A 113 8.27 -13.58 -2.43
N LEU A 114 8.06 -14.82 -1.99
CA LEU A 114 7.06 -15.70 -2.61
C LEU A 114 5.64 -15.13 -2.49
N ARG A 115 5.26 -14.58 -1.34
CA ARG A 115 3.95 -13.95 -1.14
C ARG A 115 3.72 -12.79 -2.10
N ASN A 116 4.71 -11.90 -2.26
CA ASN A 116 4.65 -10.81 -3.22
C ASN A 116 4.55 -11.33 -4.66
N PHE A 117 5.35 -12.33 -5.02
CA PHE A 117 5.34 -12.93 -6.34
C PHE A 117 3.97 -13.54 -6.71
N LEU A 118 3.36 -14.30 -5.80
CA LEU A 118 2.06 -14.94 -6.02
C LEU A 118 0.92 -13.92 -6.07
N ALA A 119 0.92 -12.90 -5.20
CA ALA A 119 -0.06 -11.82 -5.28
C ALA A 119 0.07 -11.03 -6.59
N ALA A 120 1.29 -10.68 -6.97
CA ALA A 120 1.57 -10.03 -8.24
C ALA A 120 1.07 -10.85 -9.44
N ARG A 121 1.16 -12.19 -9.39
CA ARG A 121 0.64 -13.09 -10.44
C ARG A 121 -0.88 -13.00 -10.56
N VAL A 122 -1.57 -13.01 -9.43
CA VAL A 122 -3.04 -12.87 -9.38
C VAL A 122 -3.46 -11.54 -9.99
N VAL A 123 -2.83 -10.44 -9.58
CA VAL A 123 -3.19 -9.09 -10.06
C VAL A 123 -2.79 -8.88 -11.52
N TYR A 124 -1.64 -9.40 -11.96
CA TYR A 124 -1.25 -9.40 -13.37
C TYR A 124 -2.32 -10.04 -14.25
N ALA A 125 -2.82 -11.22 -13.85
CA ALA A 125 -3.87 -11.90 -14.59
C ALA A 125 -5.20 -11.13 -14.59
N ARG A 126 -5.65 -10.64 -13.42
CA ARG A 126 -6.90 -9.87 -13.28
C ARG A 126 -6.89 -8.57 -14.08
N THR A 127 -5.74 -7.90 -14.14
CA THR A 127 -5.59 -6.61 -14.83
C THR A 127 -5.15 -6.74 -16.29
N ASN A 128 -5.07 -7.97 -16.81
CA ASN A 128 -4.58 -8.25 -18.16
C ASN A 128 -3.24 -7.56 -18.47
N GLY A 129 -2.31 -7.68 -17.52
CA GLY A 129 -0.96 -7.14 -17.56
C GLY A 129 -0.84 -5.63 -17.39
N ALA A 130 -1.87 -4.92 -16.94
CA ALA A 130 -1.73 -3.51 -16.59
C ALA A 130 -0.89 -3.32 -15.31
N PHE A 131 -1.04 -4.21 -14.34
CA PHE A 131 -0.05 -4.41 -13.28
C PHE A 131 0.94 -5.49 -13.75
N ASP A 132 2.22 -5.15 -13.92
CA ASP A 132 3.26 -6.12 -14.29
C ASP A 132 4.51 -5.93 -13.42
N PRO A 133 4.86 -6.90 -12.56
CA PRO A 133 6.04 -6.78 -11.71
C PRO A 133 7.35 -6.86 -12.52
N THR A 134 7.34 -7.23 -13.80
CA THR A 134 8.55 -7.22 -14.64
C THR A 134 8.90 -5.85 -15.23
N ILE A 135 8.21 -4.79 -14.79
CA ILE A 135 8.34 -3.42 -15.29
C ILE A 135 9.68 -2.74 -14.94
N MET A 136 10.50 -3.36 -14.09
CA MET A 136 11.73 -2.76 -13.55
C MET A 136 12.69 -2.17 -14.60
N PRO A 137 12.92 -2.78 -15.78
CA PRO A 137 13.79 -2.17 -16.80
C PRO A 137 13.29 -0.80 -17.26
N LEU A 138 11.96 -0.62 -17.36
CA LEU A 138 11.35 0.66 -17.70
C LEU A 138 11.32 1.62 -16.52
N VAL A 139 11.05 1.15 -15.31
CA VAL A 139 11.14 1.95 -14.06
C VAL A 139 12.54 2.57 -13.93
N ASN A 140 13.59 1.79 -14.20
CA ASN A 140 14.97 2.25 -14.25
C ASN A 140 15.23 3.17 -15.45
N TYR A 141 14.65 2.93 -16.62
CA TYR A 141 14.84 3.85 -17.74
C TYR A 141 14.32 5.27 -17.46
N TRP A 142 13.17 5.35 -16.80
CA TRP A 142 12.52 6.61 -16.41
C TRP A 142 13.11 7.23 -15.15
N GLY A 143 13.90 6.48 -14.37
CA GLY A 143 14.55 6.96 -13.16
C GLY A 143 13.64 7.06 -11.94
N PHE A 144 12.65 6.16 -11.87
CA PHE A 144 11.85 5.91 -10.67
C PHE A 144 12.45 4.79 -9.81
N GLY A 145 13.38 4.00 -10.35
CA GLY A 145 14.19 3.04 -9.61
C GLY A 145 15.49 3.66 -9.08
N TYR A 146 16.59 2.93 -9.18
CA TYR A 146 17.91 3.34 -8.66
C TYR A 146 18.76 4.14 -9.66
N THR A 147 18.15 4.64 -10.73
CA THR A 147 18.80 5.41 -11.79
C THR A 147 18.33 6.88 -11.79
N PRO A 148 19.11 7.82 -12.37
CA PRO A 148 18.69 9.22 -12.43
C PRO A 148 17.39 9.44 -13.21
N LYS A 149 16.53 10.32 -12.70
CA LYS A 149 15.27 10.73 -13.35
C LYS A 149 15.49 11.19 -14.80
N ARG A 150 14.62 10.71 -15.69
CA ARG A 150 14.61 11.08 -17.11
C ARG A 150 13.31 11.80 -17.47
N ALA A 151 13.40 12.99 -18.07
CA ALA A 151 12.24 13.71 -18.57
C ALA A 151 11.66 13.02 -19.83
N VAL A 152 10.33 13.03 -19.97
CA VAL A 152 9.61 12.48 -21.14
C VAL A 152 10.07 13.09 -22.46
N THR A 153 10.51 14.36 -22.47
CA THR A 153 11.09 15.01 -23.66
C THR A 153 12.39 14.40 -24.13
N ASN A 154 13.09 13.69 -23.25
CA ASN A 154 14.38 13.05 -23.51
C ASN A 154 14.23 11.54 -23.72
N ALA A 155 13.01 11.09 -24.04
CA ALA A 155 12.73 9.70 -24.32
C ALA A 155 13.35 9.28 -25.67
N ASP A 156 14.12 8.20 -25.63
CA ASP A 156 14.57 7.44 -26.78
C ASP A 156 13.64 6.24 -26.99
N SER A 157 12.76 6.34 -27.98
CA SER A 157 11.79 5.30 -28.29
C SER A 157 12.43 3.97 -28.72
N LEU A 158 13.63 3.98 -29.30
CA LEU A 158 14.32 2.74 -29.70
C LEU A 158 14.83 1.99 -28.47
N VAL A 159 15.29 2.73 -27.45
CA VAL A 159 15.66 2.12 -26.17
C VAL A 159 14.44 1.55 -25.46
N ILE A 160 13.32 2.28 -25.45
CA ILE A 160 12.06 1.79 -24.85
C ILE A 160 11.58 0.52 -25.55
N ASP A 161 11.57 0.49 -26.89
CA ASP A 161 11.19 -0.69 -27.68
C ASP A 161 12.08 -1.91 -27.37
N SER A 162 13.38 -1.68 -27.19
CA SER A 162 14.32 -2.73 -26.79
C SER A 162 14.04 -3.23 -25.36
N LEU A 163 13.72 -2.32 -24.43
CA LEU A 163 13.42 -2.67 -23.05
C LEU A 163 12.10 -3.42 -22.89
N LEU A 164 11.09 -3.14 -23.73
CA LEU A 164 9.82 -3.87 -23.76
C LEU A 164 10.02 -5.36 -24.04
N GLN A 165 11.11 -5.74 -24.72
CA GLN A 165 11.46 -7.15 -24.91
C GLN A 165 11.76 -7.89 -23.59
N TYR A 166 11.98 -7.18 -22.48
CA TYR A 166 12.20 -7.76 -21.15
C TYR A 166 10.97 -7.69 -20.23
N VAL A 167 9.91 -7.02 -20.65
CA VAL A 167 8.67 -6.84 -19.87
C VAL A 167 7.63 -7.86 -20.32
N GLY A 168 6.95 -8.48 -19.36
CA GLY A 168 5.99 -9.56 -19.55
C GLY A 168 6.16 -10.63 -18.48
N PHE A 169 5.16 -10.79 -17.60
CA PHE A 169 5.30 -11.70 -16.47
C PHE A 169 5.33 -13.19 -16.85
N ASP A 170 4.88 -13.54 -18.07
CA ASP A 170 5.05 -14.85 -18.70
C ASP A 170 6.51 -15.24 -18.92
N LYS A 171 7.44 -14.28 -18.93
CA LYS A 171 8.89 -14.49 -19.04
C LYS A 171 9.54 -14.99 -17.76
N VAL A 172 8.81 -14.96 -16.64
CA VAL A 172 9.25 -15.49 -15.35
C VAL A 172 8.46 -16.76 -15.06
N THR A 173 9.11 -17.85 -14.67
CA THR A 173 8.45 -19.13 -14.36
C THR A 173 8.91 -19.63 -13.00
N LEU A 174 7.96 -19.97 -12.12
CA LEU A 174 8.24 -20.65 -10.87
C LEU A 174 8.22 -22.16 -11.12
N LYS A 175 9.36 -22.83 -10.96
CA LYS A 175 9.49 -24.27 -11.08
C LYS A 175 9.53 -24.88 -9.68
N ALA A 176 8.50 -25.65 -9.34
CA ALA A 176 8.32 -26.30 -8.06
C ALA A 176 7.85 -27.75 -8.31
N ASP A 177 8.77 -28.58 -8.80
CA ASP A 177 8.54 -30.02 -9.03
C ASP A 177 9.09 -30.80 -7.83
N ASP A 178 9.83 -31.91 -8.03
CA ASP A 178 10.62 -32.55 -6.96
C ASP A 178 11.99 -31.87 -6.81
N GLY A 179 12.22 -31.24 -5.66
CA GLY A 179 13.50 -30.61 -5.28
C GLY A 179 13.40 -29.11 -4.97
N PRO A 180 14.48 -28.33 -5.20
CA PRO A 180 14.50 -26.91 -4.87
C PRO A 180 13.56 -26.12 -5.77
N VAL A 181 12.87 -25.15 -5.20
CA VAL A 181 12.03 -24.21 -5.94
C VAL A 181 12.92 -23.19 -6.63
N LEU A 182 12.84 -23.18 -7.95
CA LEU A 182 13.62 -22.28 -8.80
C LEU A 182 12.72 -21.23 -9.43
N LEU A 183 13.17 -19.98 -9.41
CA LEU A 183 12.59 -18.92 -10.22
C LEU A 183 13.42 -18.76 -11.49
N LEU A 184 12.81 -19.06 -12.64
CA LEU A 184 13.44 -19.02 -13.96
C LEU A 184 13.04 -17.73 -14.70
N LYS A 185 13.93 -17.18 -15.52
CA LYS A 185 13.62 -16.13 -16.49
C LYS A 185 14.10 -16.50 -17.89
N SER A 186 13.32 -16.11 -18.90
CA SER A 186 13.61 -16.42 -20.30
C SER A 186 14.76 -15.60 -20.89
N ASP A 187 15.09 -14.47 -20.28
CA ASP A 187 16.15 -13.55 -20.74
C ASP A 187 16.82 -12.87 -19.53
N PRO A 188 18.15 -12.68 -19.52
CA PRO A 188 18.87 -12.00 -18.44
C PRO A 188 18.35 -10.59 -18.12
N GLY A 189 17.83 -9.87 -19.11
CA GLY A 189 17.30 -8.52 -18.98
C GLY A 189 15.96 -8.42 -18.23
N VAL A 190 15.26 -9.54 -18.02
CA VAL A 190 14.02 -9.57 -17.23
C VAL A 190 14.34 -9.29 -15.76
N GLN A 191 13.66 -8.30 -15.20
CA GLN A 191 13.85 -7.84 -13.82
C GLN A 191 12.49 -7.60 -13.16
N LEU A 192 12.37 -8.01 -11.90
CA LEU A 192 11.20 -7.81 -11.06
C LEU A 192 11.30 -6.53 -10.22
N ASP A 193 10.14 -5.95 -9.95
CA ASP A 193 9.88 -4.87 -9.02
C ASP A 193 8.59 -5.17 -8.24
N PHE A 194 8.67 -5.08 -6.91
CA PHE A 194 7.55 -5.25 -5.98
C PHE A 194 7.11 -3.93 -5.34
N GLY A 195 7.47 -2.79 -5.94
CA GLY A 195 7.04 -1.47 -5.47
C GLY A 195 5.52 -1.33 -5.30
N GLY A 196 4.71 -2.01 -6.12
CA GLY A 196 3.24 -2.00 -6.01
C GLY A 196 2.63 -3.13 -5.17
N THR A 197 3.43 -3.92 -4.44
CA THR A 197 2.93 -4.95 -3.50
C THR A 197 3.58 -4.86 -2.12
N GLY A 198 4.78 -4.29 -2.03
CA GLY A 198 5.64 -4.41 -0.86
C GLY A 198 5.07 -3.76 0.40
N GLN A 199 4.50 -2.56 0.28
CA GLN A 199 3.92 -1.83 1.42
C GLN A 199 2.66 -2.54 1.93
N GLY A 200 1.75 -2.90 1.02
CA GLY A 200 0.57 -3.69 1.35
C GLY A 200 0.93 -5.01 2.03
N TYR A 201 1.97 -5.69 1.53
CA TYR A 201 2.46 -6.91 2.19
C TYR A 201 3.04 -6.66 3.58
N GLY A 202 3.84 -5.60 3.75
CA GLY A 202 4.40 -5.22 5.04
C GLY A 202 3.32 -4.96 6.08
N ILE A 203 2.22 -4.32 5.66
CA ILE A 203 1.04 -4.07 6.50
C ILE A 203 0.40 -5.39 6.95
N ASP A 204 0.18 -6.31 6.02
CA ASP A 204 -0.41 -7.60 6.33
C ASP A 204 0.47 -8.42 7.27
N ALA A 205 1.78 -8.47 7.02
CA ALA A 205 2.70 -9.19 7.87
C ALA A 205 2.72 -8.66 9.32
N VAL A 206 2.69 -7.33 9.49
CA VAL A 206 2.60 -6.70 10.81
C VAL A 206 1.25 -6.96 11.47
N ALA A 207 0.15 -6.84 10.73
CA ALA A 207 -1.19 -7.12 11.22
C ALA A 207 -1.33 -8.58 11.68
N ASP A 208 -0.89 -9.54 10.86
CA ASP A 208 -0.91 -10.97 11.19
C ASP A 208 -0.05 -11.28 12.43
N TYR A 209 1.09 -10.60 12.58
CA TYR A 209 1.92 -10.70 13.79
C TYR A 209 1.19 -10.19 15.04
N LEU A 210 0.50 -9.04 14.96
CA LEU A 210 -0.31 -8.52 16.07
C LEU A 210 -1.45 -9.47 16.43
N GLU A 211 -2.18 -9.98 15.43
CA GLU A 211 -3.24 -10.97 15.62
C GLU A 211 -2.71 -12.24 16.31
N TRP A 212 -1.53 -12.72 15.89
CA TRP A 212 -0.85 -13.85 16.53
C TRP A 212 -0.47 -13.58 18.00
N LYS A 213 -0.14 -12.32 18.34
CA LYS A 213 0.09 -11.88 19.72
C LYS A 213 -1.19 -11.69 20.55
N GLY A 214 -2.35 -11.94 19.94
CA GLY A 214 -3.68 -11.84 20.55
C GLY A 214 -4.26 -10.42 20.57
N ILE A 215 -3.68 -9.50 19.79
CA ILE A 215 -4.15 -8.12 19.68
C ILE A 215 -5.40 -8.08 18.80
N LYS A 216 -6.43 -7.36 19.25
CA LYS A 216 -7.76 -7.30 18.59
C LYS A 216 -8.12 -5.93 18.03
N ASN A 217 -7.48 -4.88 18.55
CA ASN A 217 -7.72 -3.51 18.12
C ASN A 217 -6.39 -2.91 17.67
N TYR A 218 -6.28 -2.55 16.40
CA TYR A 218 -5.08 -1.93 15.87
C TYR A 218 -5.33 -1.15 14.58
N LEU A 219 -4.38 -0.27 14.26
CA LEU A 219 -4.19 0.36 12.96
C LEU A 219 -2.71 0.24 12.59
N VAL A 220 -2.43 -0.42 11.47
CA VAL A 220 -1.11 -0.47 10.83
C VAL A 220 -1.15 0.48 9.64
N ASP A 221 -0.23 1.45 9.60
CA ASP A 221 0.00 2.38 8.49
C ASP A 221 1.45 2.25 8.02
N ILE A 222 1.66 2.01 6.73
CA ILE A 222 2.98 2.09 6.09
C ILE A 222 2.84 2.97 4.86
N GLY A 223 3.36 4.19 4.90
CA GLY A 223 3.36 5.10 3.76
C GLY A 223 2.01 5.63 3.28
N GLY A 224 0.95 5.46 4.07
CA GLY A 224 -0.42 5.88 3.73
C GLY A 224 -1.34 4.71 3.37
N GLU A 225 -0.79 3.52 3.09
CA GLU A 225 -1.52 2.27 3.05
C GLU A 225 -1.87 1.84 4.48
N CYS A 226 -3.07 1.33 4.72
CA CYS A 226 -3.56 1.04 6.06
C CYS A 226 -4.27 -0.30 6.17
N ARG A 227 -4.15 -0.98 7.32
CA ARG A 227 -5.06 -2.07 7.76
C ARG A 227 -5.50 -1.83 9.19
N ALA A 228 -6.80 -1.89 9.43
CA ALA A 228 -7.40 -1.61 10.72
C ALA A 228 -8.27 -2.78 11.20
N ARG A 229 -8.23 -3.04 12.50
CA ARG A 229 -9.05 -4.04 13.18
C ARG A 229 -9.64 -3.46 14.46
N GLY A 230 -10.88 -3.82 14.76
CA GLY A 230 -11.54 -3.46 16.00
C GLY A 230 -11.82 -1.97 16.12
N LEU A 231 -11.65 -1.45 17.34
CA LEU A 231 -11.95 -0.06 17.69
C LEU A 231 -10.65 0.74 17.88
N ASN A 232 -10.79 2.07 17.94
CA ASN A 232 -9.71 3.00 18.26
C ASN A 232 -9.71 3.33 19.78
N PRO A 233 -8.76 4.16 20.27
CA PRO A 233 -8.70 4.57 21.68
C PRO A 233 -9.97 5.23 22.23
N HIS A 234 -10.86 5.71 21.36
CA HIS A 234 -12.14 6.33 21.73
C HIS A 234 -13.33 5.37 21.63
N GLY A 235 -13.09 4.07 21.42
CA GLY A 235 -14.15 3.06 21.29
C GLY A 235 -14.98 3.17 20.01
N LYS A 236 -14.46 3.82 18.98
CA LYS A 236 -15.10 3.96 17.66
C LYS A 236 -14.34 3.16 16.61
N LEU A 237 -14.96 2.92 15.45
CA LEU A 237 -14.23 2.39 14.30
C LEU A 237 -13.05 3.30 13.94
N TRP A 238 -12.00 2.70 13.38
CA TRP A 238 -10.89 3.46 12.84
C TRP A 238 -11.37 4.33 11.68
N THR A 239 -10.84 5.53 11.58
CA THR A 239 -11.23 6.49 10.54
C THR A 239 -9.99 7.02 9.86
N ILE A 240 -10.01 7.00 8.54
CA ILE A 240 -8.92 7.48 7.70
C ILE A 240 -9.44 8.56 6.75
N GLY A 241 -8.56 9.47 6.34
CA GLY A 241 -8.87 10.47 5.32
C GLY A 241 -8.30 10.07 3.97
N ILE A 242 -9.12 10.08 2.93
CA ILE A 242 -8.65 9.99 1.54
C ILE A 242 -8.26 11.39 1.10
N ASN A 243 -6.95 11.62 0.91
CA ASN A 243 -6.43 12.93 0.57
C ASN A 243 -6.99 13.46 -0.76
N THR A 244 -7.15 14.77 -0.82
CA THR A 244 -7.43 15.45 -2.09
C THR A 244 -6.18 15.39 -2.99
N PRO A 245 -6.28 14.85 -4.22
CA PRO A 245 -5.12 14.60 -5.06
C PRO A 245 -4.65 15.87 -5.78
N LYS A 246 -4.23 16.88 -5.01
CA LYS A 246 -3.61 18.12 -5.50
C LYS A 246 -2.18 18.20 -4.98
N SER A 247 -1.28 18.71 -5.80
CA SER A 247 0.14 18.87 -5.44
C SER A 247 0.38 19.84 -4.28
N GLU A 248 -0.54 20.78 -4.06
CA GLU A 248 -0.48 21.81 -2.99
C GLU A 248 -1.50 21.57 -1.88
N ALA A 249 -2.22 20.43 -1.89
CA ALA A 249 -3.14 20.11 -0.81
C ALA A 249 -2.36 19.91 0.49
N GLU A 250 -2.83 20.53 1.58
CA GLU A 250 -2.36 20.20 2.92
C GLU A 250 -2.62 18.71 3.19
N VAL A 251 -1.76 18.07 3.99
CA VAL A 251 -1.92 16.64 4.35
C VAL A 251 -3.28 16.38 5.02
N THR A 252 -3.91 17.41 5.58
CA THR A 252 -5.24 17.39 6.22
C THR A 252 -6.40 17.72 5.27
N GLU A 253 -6.15 18.02 4.00
CA GLU A 253 -7.22 18.22 3.01
C GLU A 253 -7.66 16.84 2.49
N PHE A 254 -8.87 16.44 2.89
CA PHE A 254 -9.47 15.15 2.52
C PHE A 254 -10.65 15.33 1.58
N THR A 255 -10.70 14.53 0.53
CA THR A 255 -11.87 14.43 -0.36
C THR A 255 -12.96 13.57 0.27
N ARG A 256 -12.59 12.51 1.00
CA ARG A 256 -13.51 11.64 1.75
C ARG A 256 -12.91 11.22 3.06
N ILE A 257 -13.77 10.86 4.00
CA ILE A 257 -13.42 10.25 5.28
C ILE A 257 -14.07 8.87 5.31
N ILE A 258 -13.28 7.85 5.63
CA ILE A 258 -13.68 6.44 5.54
C ILE A 258 -13.53 5.78 6.91
N GLN A 259 -14.57 5.07 7.34
CA GLN A 259 -14.51 4.17 8.48
C GLN A 259 -14.04 2.79 8.03
N LEU A 260 -12.98 2.30 8.66
CA LEU A 260 -12.45 0.96 8.43
C LEU A 260 -12.97 0.03 9.52
N LYS A 261 -13.79 -0.95 9.12
CA LYS A 261 -14.22 -2.04 9.99
C LYS A 261 -13.52 -3.32 9.56
N ASP A 262 -12.47 -3.68 10.29
CA ASP A 262 -11.76 -4.95 10.10
C ASP A 262 -11.27 -5.14 8.64
N MET A 263 -10.69 -4.09 8.06
CA MET A 263 -10.38 -4.01 6.64
C MET A 263 -9.14 -3.14 6.38
N SER A 264 -8.68 -3.16 5.12
CA SER A 264 -7.55 -2.41 4.62
C SER A 264 -7.95 -1.35 3.58
N VAL A 265 -7.04 -0.44 3.32
CA VAL A 265 -7.01 0.39 2.12
C VAL A 265 -5.57 0.51 1.61
N SER A 266 -5.39 0.49 0.30
CA SER A 266 -4.18 1.03 -0.34
C SER A 266 -4.57 2.11 -1.35
N THR A 267 -3.76 3.15 -1.49
CA THR A 267 -4.04 4.27 -2.39
C THR A 267 -2.88 4.56 -3.32
N SER A 268 -3.10 4.37 -4.61
CA SER A 268 -2.17 4.78 -5.66
C SER A 268 -2.62 6.10 -6.28
N GLY A 269 -1.69 7.03 -6.53
CA GLY A 269 -2.04 8.35 -7.08
C GLY A 269 -0.89 9.04 -7.80
N ASN A 270 -1.22 9.93 -8.74
CA ASN A 270 -0.25 10.60 -9.61
C ASN A 270 0.08 12.05 -9.21
N TYR A 271 -0.43 12.53 -8.07
CA TYR A 271 -0.36 13.93 -7.67
C TYR A 271 0.88 14.30 -6.84
N ARG A 272 1.64 13.31 -6.34
CA ARG A 272 2.91 13.51 -5.60
C ARG A 272 4.15 13.26 -6.46
N ASN A 273 4.09 12.30 -7.37
CA ASN A 273 5.20 11.88 -8.24
C ASN A 273 4.78 11.94 -9.72
N PHE A 274 5.10 13.05 -10.39
CA PHE A 274 4.81 13.29 -11.82
C PHE A 274 5.91 14.11 -12.50
N TYR A 275 5.95 14.07 -13.84
CA TYR A 275 6.66 15.02 -14.68
C TYR A 275 5.68 16.02 -15.28
N GLU A 276 6.07 17.28 -15.42
CA GLU A 276 5.31 18.26 -16.21
C GLU A 276 6.10 18.63 -17.46
N VAL A 277 5.49 18.46 -18.63
CA VAL A 277 6.08 18.79 -19.94
C VAL A 277 5.03 19.51 -20.78
N ASN A 278 5.33 20.74 -21.21
CA ASN A 278 4.41 21.59 -21.99
C ASN A 278 3.01 21.75 -21.35
N GLY A 279 2.97 21.86 -20.01
CA GLY A 279 1.72 21.96 -19.24
C GLY A 279 0.94 20.65 -19.11
N GLN A 280 1.48 19.50 -19.59
CA GLN A 280 0.89 18.18 -19.41
C GLN A 280 1.62 17.41 -18.31
N LYS A 281 0.88 16.85 -17.36
CA LYS A 281 1.40 16.01 -16.29
C LYS A 281 1.44 14.54 -16.71
N TYR A 282 2.58 13.90 -16.52
CA TYR A 282 2.82 12.47 -16.76
C TYR A 282 3.09 11.80 -15.42
N SER A 283 2.34 10.77 -15.09
CA SER A 283 2.49 10.06 -13.81
C SER A 283 3.76 9.20 -13.77
N HIS A 284 4.03 8.54 -12.66
CA HIS A 284 5.07 7.49 -12.58
C HIS A 284 4.56 6.11 -12.96
N PHE A 285 3.26 5.96 -13.23
CA PHE A 285 2.66 4.71 -13.69
C PHE A 285 3.01 4.52 -15.17
N ILE A 286 3.93 3.60 -15.43
CA ILE A 286 4.40 3.25 -16.76
C ILE A 286 3.54 2.13 -17.31
N SER A 287 3.04 2.29 -18.53
CA SER A 287 2.34 1.25 -19.25
C SER A 287 3.27 0.07 -19.57
N PRO A 288 3.01 -1.15 -19.10
CA PRO A 288 3.80 -2.32 -19.53
C PRO A 288 3.65 -2.62 -21.02
N LYS A 289 2.59 -2.10 -21.65
CA LYS A 289 2.29 -2.30 -23.08
C LYS A 289 3.03 -1.32 -23.99
N THR A 290 3.12 -0.05 -23.58
CA THR A 290 3.73 1.00 -24.42
C THR A 290 5.14 1.39 -23.98
N GLY A 291 5.48 1.14 -22.71
CA GLY A 291 6.73 1.54 -22.09
C GLY A 291 6.81 3.02 -21.69
N PHE A 292 5.72 3.78 -21.88
CA PHE A 292 5.63 5.19 -21.52
C PHE A 292 4.78 5.41 -20.27
N PRO A 293 5.05 6.48 -19.50
CA PRO A 293 4.15 6.98 -18.48
C PRO A 293 2.75 7.26 -19.05
N GLU A 294 1.71 6.75 -18.37
CA GLU A 294 0.33 6.93 -18.81
C GLU A 294 -0.15 8.37 -18.61
N LYS A 295 -0.91 8.86 -19.60
CA LYS A 295 -1.73 10.06 -19.47
C LYS A 295 -3.10 9.62 -18.97
N SER A 296 -3.45 10.00 -17.75
CA SER A 296 -4.72 9.62 -17.17
C SER A 296 -5.40 10.80 -16.51
N THR A 297 -6.72 10.87 -16.70
CA THR A 297 -7.59 11.74 -15.91
C THR A 297 -7.86 11.16 -14.52
N LEU A 298 -7.57 9.88 -14.30
CA LEU A 298 -7.58 9.25 -12.99
C LEU A 298 -6.40 9.79 -12.17
N LEU A 299 -6.70 10.39 -11.02
CA LEU A 299 -5.73 11.05 -10.15
C LEU A 299 -5.36 10.20 -8.93
N SER A 300 -6.33 9.42 -8.44
CA SER A 300 -6.18 8.53 -7.30
C SER A 300 -7.10 7.32 -7.44
N ALA A 301 -6.61 6.16 -7.02
CA ALA A 301 -7.38 4.95 -6.82
C ALA A 301 -7.10 4.43 -5.40
N SER A 302 -8.12 4.47 -4.54
CA SER A 302 -8.12 3.88 -3.21
C SER A 302 -8.87 2.55 -3.27
N VAL A 303 -8.18 1.45 -2.99
CA VAL A 303 -8.73 0.09 -3.07
C VAL A 303 -8.81 -0.49 -1.69
N PHE A 304 -9.96 -1.07 -1.36
CA PHE A 304 -10.30 -1.62 -0.06
C PHE A 304 -10.44 -3.14 -0.17
N GLY A 305 -10.02 -3.84 0.87
CA GLY A 305 -10.17 -5.28 0.98
C GLY A 305 -10.02 -5.73 2.43
N LYS A 306 -10.06 -7.04 2.67
CA LYS A 306 -9.79 -7.59 4.00
C LYS A 306 -8.32 -7.40 4.40
N ASP A 307 -7.42 -7.74 3.47
CA ASP A 307 -5.97 -7.67 3.60
C ASP A 307 -5.44 -6.58 2.66
N CYS A 308 -4.20 -6.11 2.81
CA CYS A 308 -3.67 -4.92 2.12
C CYS A 308 -2.86 -5.25 0.85
N LEU A 309 -2.24 -6.44 0.76
CA LEU A 309 -1.39 -6.85 -0.36
C LEU A 309 -2.09 -6.82 -1.72
N LEU A 310 -3.27 -7.44 -1.83
CA LEU A 310 -4.02 -7.43 -3.11
C LEU A 310 -4.55 -6.04 -3.47
N PRO A 311 -5.18 -5.28 -2.55
CA PRO A 311 -5.53 -3.88 -2.81
C PRO A 311 -4.38 -3.01 -3.27
N ASP A 312 -3.16 -3.19 -2.75
CA ASP A 312 -1.99 -2.40 -3.14
C ASP A 312 -1.61 -2.59 -4.61
N ALA A 313 -1.54 -3.86 -5.02
CA ALA A 313 -1.28 -4.20 -6.42
C ALA A 313 -2.41 -3.77 -7.34
N LEU A 314 -3.67 -3.93 -6.91
CA LEU A 314 -4.83 -3.50 -7.68
C LEU A 314 -4.87 -1.98 -7.83
N ALA A 315 -4.54 -1.20 -6.79
CA ALA A 315 -4.49 0.25 -6.86
C ALA A 315 -3.49 0.71 -7.93
N THR A 316 -2.30 0.10 -7.96
CA THR A 316 -1.30 0.35 -9.01
C THR A 316 -1.81 -0.03 -10.39
N GLY A 317 -2.40 -1.23 -10.53
CA GLY A 317 -2.98 -1.70 -11.79
C GLY A 317 -4.11 -0.81 -12.30
N PHE A 318 -4.98 -0.33 -11.41
CA PHE A 318 -6.09 0.57 -11.73
C PHE A 318 -5.60 1.92 -12.25
N MET A 319 -4.52 2.46 -11.69
CA MET A 319 -3.90 3.68 -12.20
C MET A 319 -3.41 3.52 -13.65
N VAL A 320 -2.91 2.33 -14.02
CA VAL A 320 -2.49 2.01 -15.40
C VAL A 320 -3.69 1.72 -16.31
N MET A 321 -4.72 1.02 -15.81
CA MET A 321 -5.93 0.69 -16.59
C MET A 321 -6.77 1.93 -16.95
N GLY A 322 -6.74 2.96 -16.10
CA GLY A 322 -7.61 4.12 -16.18
C GLY A 322 -9.01 3.86 -15.62
N LEU A 323 -9.79 4.94 -15.46
CA LEU A 323 -11.02 4.96 -14.67
C LEU A 323 -12.06 3.90 -15.07
N ASP A 324 -12.41 3.82 -16.36
CA ASP A 324 -13.54 2.98 -16.78
C ASP A 324 -13.23 1.49 -16.65
N ALA A 325 -12.05 1.06 -17.12
CA ALA A 325 -11.62 -0.32 -17.00
C ALA A 325 -11.36 -0.72 -15.55
N ALA A 326 -10.78 0.17 -14.74
CA ALA A 326 -10.56 -0.07 -13.32
C ALA A 326 -11.86 -0.21 -12.54
N TYR A 327 -12.85 0.66 -12.81
CA TYR A 327 -14.16 0.58 -12.16
C TYR A 327 -14.87 -0.73 -12.48
N LEU A 328 -14.87 -1.15 -13.76
CA LEU A 328 -15.51 -2.40 -14.16
C LEU A 328 -14.87 -3.62 -13.47
N LEU A 329 -13.53 -3.67 -13.43
CA LEU A 329 -12.83 -4.75 -12.74
C LEU A 329 -13.09 -4.73 -11.22
N ALA A 330 -13.12 -3.56 -10.59
CA ALA A 330 -13.43 -3.46 -9.17
C ALA A 330 -14.85 -3.94 -8.86
N ASP A 331 -15.84 -3.56 -9.68
CA ASP A 331 -17.25 -3.94 -9.52
C ASP A 331 -17.50 -5.45 -9.73
N GLU A 332 -16.63 -6.14 -10.47
CA GLU A 332 -16.67 -7.60 -10.67
C GLU A 332 -16.05 -8.41 -9.52
N LEU A 333 -15.26 -7.78 -8.65
CA LEU A 333 -14.52 -8.47 -7.58
C LEU A 333 -15.29 -8.40 -6.26
N GLU A 334 -15.89 -9.53 -5.84
CA GLU A 334 -16.74 -9.60 -4.64
C GLU A 334 -16.05 -9.16 -3.32
N ASP A 335 -14.72 -9.33 -3.23
CA ASP A 335 -13.94 -9.03 -2.01
C ASP A 335 -13.19 -7.69 -2.09
N ILE A 336 -13.44 -6.88 -3.12
CA ILE A 336 -12.73 -5.62 -3.36
C ILE A 336 -13.73 -4.49 -3.57
N GLU A 337 -13.48 -3.38 -2.90
CA GLU A 337 -14.19 -2.12 -3.16
C GLU A 337 -13.16 -1.07 -3.60
N ALA A 338 -13.58 -0.07 -4.37
CA ALA A 338 -12.67 0.96 -4.86
C ALA A 338 -13.33 2.33 -4.92
N LEU A 339 -12.54 3.35 -4.58
CA LEU A 339 -12.86 4.75 -4.76
C LEU A 339 -11.83 5.40 -5.68
N PHE A 340 -12.34 6.06 -6.71
CA PHE A 340 -11.57 6.73 -7.74
C PHE A 340 -11.81 8.24 -7.66
N ILE A 341 -10.74 9.02 -7.67
CA ILE A 341 -10.79 10.47 -7.83
C ILE A 341 -10.21 10.81 -9.20
N TYR A 342 -10.95 11.54 -10.02
CA TYR A 342 -10.58 11.84 -11.39
C TYR A 342 -10.92 13.29 -11.76
N SER A 343 -10.30 13.79 -12.82
CA SER A 343 -10.66 15.07 -13.43
C SER A 343 -11.63 14.84 -14.59
N ASP A 344 -12.76 15.54 -14.60
CA ASP A 344 -13.65 15.55 -15.76
C ASP A 344 -13.10 16.41 -16.92
N GLU A 345 -13.85 16.46 -18.02
CA GLU A 345 -13.50 17.22 -19.24
C GLU A 345 -13.32 18.73 -18.99
N ASN A 346 -13.93 19.27 -17.92
CA ASN A 346 -13.82 20.67 -17.53
C ASN A 346 -12.68 20.91 -16.52
N GLY A 347 -11.90 19.88 -16.17
CA GLY A 347 -10.85 19.99 -15.17
C GLY A 347 -11.36 19.93 -13.71
N GLN A 348 -12.62 19.57 -13.49
CA GLN A 348 -13.18 19.51 -12.14
C GLN A 348 -12.96 18.14 -11.52
N LEU A 349 -12.67 18.12 -10.22
CA LEU A 349 -12.50 16.91 -9.45
C LEU A 349 -13.85 16.22 -9.25
N GLN A 350 -13.91 14.96 -9.64
CA GLN A 350 -15.05 14.06 -9.48
C GLN A 350 -14.64 12.83 -8.69
N VAL A 351 -15.61 12.16 -8.09
CA VAL A 351 -15.43 10.92 -7.33
C VAL A 351 -16.37 9.86 -7.89
N LYS A 352 -15.85 8.67 -8.16
CA LYS A 352 -16.62 7.47 -8.52
C LYS A 352 -16.18 6.33 -7.61
N TYR A 353 -17.10 5.52 -7.11
CA TYR A 353 -16.77 4.40 -6.23
C TYR A 353 -17.74 3.23 -6.43
N THR A 354 -17.28 2.03 -6.12
CA THR A 354 -18.10 0.81 -6.11
C THR A 354 -19.10 0.83 -4.94
N PRO A 355 -20.24 0.12 -5.04
CA PRO A 355 -21.35 0.28 -4.09
C PRO A 355 -20.99 0.06 -2.62
N GLY A 356 -20.09 -0.87 -2.27
CA GLY A 356 -19.77 -1.16 -0.87
C GLY A 356 -19.04 -0.03 -0.16
N VAL A 357 -18.40 0.89 -0.89
CA VAL A 357 -17.78 2.09 -0.31
C VAL A 357 -18.81 2.99 0.38
N GLU A 358 -20.08 2.99 -0.07
CA GLU A 358 -21.13 3.85 0.50
C GLU A 358 -21.32 3.62 2.00
N ALA A 359 -21.24 2.37 2.45
CA ALA A 359 -21.37 2.00 3.86
C ALA A 359 -20.17 2.42 4.73
N MET A 360 -19.07 2.82 4.11
CA MET A 360 -17.82 3.21 4.79
C MET A 360 -17.68 4.73 4.93
N LEU A 361 -18.46 5.51 4.18
CA LEU A 361 -18.39 6.96 4.18
C LEU A 361 -18.86 7.55 5.53
N VAL A 362 -18.09 8.50 6.06
CA VAL A 362 -18.53 9.37 7.15
C VAL A 362 -19.23 10.59 6.55
N GLU A 363 -20.43 10.89 7.06
CA GLU A 363 -21.21 12.09 6.71
C GLU A 363 -20.51 13.41 7.07
#